data_AF-A0A8H3XJV0-F1
#
_entry.id   AF-A0A8H3XJV0-F1
#
_cell.length_a   1.000
_cell.length_b   1.000
_cell.length_c   1.000
_cell.angle_alpha   90.00
_cell.angle_beta   90.00
_cell.angle_gamma   90.00
#
_symmetry.space_group_name_H-M   'P 1'
#
loop_
_entity.id
_entity.type
_entity.pdbx_description
1 polymer ?
#
loop_
_entity_poly.entity_id
_entity_poly.type
_entity_poly.pdbx_seq_one_letter_code
_entity_poly.pdbx_strand_id
1 'polypeptide(L)'
;MVNANEWLDEKIPKLQRAQATHLTICRQCQNGHTPYQNGCSYCKNINPNNFSNPPKYQFDNTILEGELDLNDFVNLQYLYVYGVGQDQDQQQKLINIKIDKCNKLTTLQFNNLPFSKITIGENKQLIADHNRLKNQVEKLTNMIRNIKDFSLGDIKAATKKMQEENLEYQVAIIKSKLTEDCQLLLETLLEAQQEVLQNDSTFARKQLEKFKNRLSDEITAEEIQELLGKIVEINELEVQLNNLKFQENK
;
A
#
# COMPACT_ATOMS: atom_id res chain seq x y z
N MET A 1 -4.58 -42.70 6.23
CA MET A 1 -4.20 -41.54 5.39
C MET A 1 -4.96 -41.67 4.10
N VAL A 2 -5.30 -40.57 3.45
CA VAL A 2 -6.13 -40.59 2.23
C VAL A 2 -5.48 -39.70 1.18
N ASN A 3 -5.48 -40.14 -0.07
CA ASN A 3 -5.07 -39.31 -1.19
C ASN A 3 -5.91 -38.02 -1.23
N ALA A 4 -5.24 -36.87 -1.28
CA ALA A 4 -5.88 -35.58 -1.14
C ALA A 4 -6.91 -35.28 -2.25
N ASN A 5 -6.62 -35.63 -3.50
CA ASN A 5 -7.51 -35.39 -4.63
C ASN A 5 -8.69 -36.36 -4.65
N GLU A 6 -8.48 -37.64 -4.35
CA GLU A 6 -9.57 -38.62 -4.24
C GLU A 6 -10.55 -38.24 -3.12
N TRP A 7 -10.01 -37.84 -1.97
CA TRP A 7 -10.81 -37.35 -0.85
C TRP A 7 -11.60 -36.09 -1.23
N LEU A 8 -10.98 -35.15 -1.95
CA LEU A 8 -11.63 -33.92 -2.40
C LEU A 8 -12.79 -34.21 -3.37
N ASP A 9 -12.60 -35.17 -4.29
CA ASP A 9 -13.62 -35.66 -5.22
C ASP A 9 -14.79 -36.36 -4.50
N GLU A 10 -14.51 -37.09 -3.42
CA GLU A 10 -15.55 -37.71 -2.58
C GLU A 10 -16.34 -36.68 -1.76
N LYS A 11 -15.66 -35.67 -1.19
CA LYS A 11 -16.28 -34.75 -0.21
C LYS A 11 -16.94 -33.52 -0.83
N ILE A 12 -16.41 -33.00 -1.93
CA ILE A 12 -16.94 -31.79 -2.59
C ILE A 12 -17.18 -32.08 -4.07
N PRO A 13 -18.45 -32.21 -4.50
CA PRO A 13 -18.78 -32.35 -5.92
C PRO A 13 -18.19 -31.22 -6.75
N LYS A 14 -17.61 -31.54 -7.91
CA LYS A 14 -16.92 -30.57 -8.80
C LYS A 14 -17.75 -29.33 -9.10
N LEU A 15 -19.06 -29.49 -9.30
CA LEU A 15 -19.99 -28.39 -9.60
C LEU A 15 -20.12 -27.36 -8.47
N GLN A 16 -19.80 -27.72 -7.21
CA GLN A 16 -19.91 -26.83 -6.05
C GLN A 16 -18.59 -26.09 -5.75
N ARG A 17 -17.45 -26.61 -6.23
CA ARG A 17 -16.11 -26.07 -5.92
C ARG A 17 -15.94 -24.63 -6.33
N ALA A 18 -16.46 -24.28 -7.51
CA ALA A 18 -16.35 -22.93 -8.04
C ALA A 18 -17.10 -21.89 -7.18
N GLN A 19 -18.08 -22.29 -6.37
CA GLN A 19 -18.85 -21.38 -5.51
C GLN A 19 -18.21 -21.20 -4.13
N ALA A 20 -17.35 -22.14 -3.72
CA ALA A 20 -16.74 -22.15 -2.42
C ALA A 20 -15.81 -20.95 -2.22
N THR A 21 -15.95 -20.29 -1.07
CA THR A 21 -15.07 -19.16 -0.69
C THR A 21 -14.11 -19.52 0.43
N HIS A 22 -14.42 -20.57 1.21
CA HIS A 22 -13.61 -21.01 2.34
C HIS A 22 -13.44 -22.52 2.30
N LEU A 23 -12.22 -22.99 2.50
CA LEU A 23 -11.89 -24.40 2.67
C LEU A 23 -10.96 -24.57 3.87
N THR A 24 -11.43 -25.31 4.85
CA THR A 24 -10.70 -25.63 6.08
C THR A 24 -10.58 -27.15 6.22
N ILE A 25 -9.36 -27.65 6.32
CA ILE A 25 -9.05 -29.08 6.47
C ILE A 25 -8.18 -29.26 7.71
N CYS A 26 -8.73 -29.90 8.73
CA CYS A 26 -8.14 -30.06 10.05
C CYS A 26 -8.02 -31.55 10.43
N ARG A 27 -6.96 -31.91 11.15
CA ARG A 27 -6.87 -33.23 11.81
C ARG A 27 -7.72 -33.33 13.08
N GLN A 28 -7.85 -32.28 13.88
CA GLN A 28 -8.64 -32.30 15.10
C GLN A 28 -9.68 -31.18 15.07
N CYS A 29 -10.77 -31.38 15.80
CA CYS A 29 -11.75 -30.32 16.00
C CYS A 29 -11.21 -29.25 16.96
N GLN A 30 -11.75 -28.02 16.90
CA GLN A 30 -11.47 -26.96 17.86
C GLN A 30 -11.57 -27.49 19.31
N ASN A 31 -10.59 -27.14 20.15
CA ASN A 31 -10.42 -27.54 21.57
C ASN A 31 -9.78 -28.92 21.87
N GLY A 32 -9.01 -29.50 20.95
CA GLY A 32 -8.15 -30.65 21.25
C GLY A 32 -8.87 -31.99 21.41
N HIS A 33 -10.11 -32.08 20.92
CA HIS A 33 -10.84 -33.34 20.89
C HIS A 33 -10.22 -34.29 19.85
N THR A 34 -9.78 -35.46 20.30
CA THR A 34 -9.37 -36.59 19.44
C THR A 34 -10.61 -37.40 19.04
N PRO A 35 -11.02 -37.41 17.76
CA PRO A 35 -12.16 -38.22 17.34
C PRO A 35 -11.71 -39.67 17.16
N TYR A 36 -12.23 -40.58 17.97
CA TYR A 36 -12.14 -42.01 17.67
C TYR A 36 -13.08 -42.31 16.49
N GLN A 37 -12.48 -42.51 15.32
CA GLN A 37 -12.97 -43.14 14.08
C GLN A 37 -14.25 -42.62 13.40
N ASN A 38 -15.22 -41.96 14.05
CA ASN A 38 -16.52 -41.63 13.44
C ASN A 38 -17.01 -40.17 13.63
N GLY A 39 -16.05 -39.25 13.79
CA GLY A 39 -16.30 -37.81 13.91
C GLY A 39 -16.60 -37.36 15.34
N CYS A 40 -16.30 -36.10 15.64
CA CYS A 40 -16.57 -35.53 16.95
C CYS A 40 -18.05 -35.16 17.07
N SER A 41 -18.76 -35.70 18.06
CA SER A 41 -20.18 -35.41 18.34
C SER A 41 -20.43 -33.94 18.65
N TYR A 42 -19.47 -33.26 19.30
CA TYR A 42 -19.52 -31.81 19.51
C TYR A 42 -19.44 -31.01 18.21
N CYS A 43 -18.70 -31.50 17.22
CA CYS A 43 -18.44 -30.77 15.98
C CYS A 43 -19.41 -31.14 14.86
N LYS A 44 -20.04 -32.33 14.94
CA LYS A 44 -21.20 -32.71 14.13
C LYS A 44 -22.37 -31.74 14.30
N ASN A 45 -22.55 -31.16 15.49
CA ASN A 45 -23.58 -30.16 15.76
C ASN A 45 -23.16 -28.71 15.43
N ILE A 46 -21.89 -28.45 15.09
CA ILE A 46 -21.35 -27.11 14.81
C ILE A 46 -20.95 -26.93 13.33
N ASN A 47 -21.37 -27.83 12.43
CA ASN A 47 -21.10 -27.67 11.00
C ASN A 47 -22.33 -27.25 10.15
N PRO A 48 -23.10 -26.20 10.51
CA PRO A 48 -24.15 -25.66 9.64
C PRO A 48 -23.57 -24.87 8.43
N ASN A 49 -22.26 -24.67 8.37
CA ASN A 49 -21.61 -23.78 7.39
C ASN A 49 -21.48 -24.36 5.98
N ASN A 50 -21.56 -25.68 5.80
CA ASN A 50 -21.57 -26.30 4.46
C ASN A 50 -22.82 -25.92 3.63
N PHE A 51 -23.84 -25.31 4.26
CA PHE A 51 -25.05 -24.81 3.63
C PHE A 51 -25.10 -23.27 3.55
N SER A 52 -24.01 -22.58 3.91
CA SER A 52 -23.93 -21.13 3.76
C SER A 52 -23.85 -20.74 2.28
N ASN A 53 -24.37 -19.55 1.95
CA ASN A 53 -24.24 -18.96 0.62
C ASN A 53 -23.39 -17.68 0.74
N PRO A 54 -22.13 -17.66 0.25
CA PRO A 54 -21.46 -18.72 -0.52
C PRO A 54 -20.96 -19.90 0.35
N PRO A 55 -20.80 -21.11 -0.23
CA PRO A 55 -20.37 -22.31 0.50
C PRO A 55 -19.04 -22.12 1.23
N LYS A 56 -19.01 -22.60 2.47
CA LYS A 56 -17.82 -22.67 3.32
C LYS A 56 -17.66 -24.11 3.79
N TYR A 57 -16.57 -24.74 3.39
CA TYR A 57 -16.31 -26.14 3.72
C TYR A 57 -15.33 -26.25 4.87
N GLN A 58 -15.74 -26.97 5.92
CA GLN A 58 -14.86 -27.33 7.02
C GLN A 58 -14.90 -28.84 7.25
N PHE A 59 -13.73 -29.46 7.20
CA PHE A 59 -13.54 -30.87 7.43
C PHE A 59 -12.54 -31.09 8.55
N ASP A 60 -12.95 -31.87 9.54
CA ASP A 60 -12.10 -32.28 10.65
C ASP A 60 -11.73 -33.77 10.51
N ASN A 61 -10.79 -34.23 11.34
CA ASN A 61 -10.37 -35.64 11.40
C ASN A 61 -9.78 -36.21 10.11
N THR A 62 -9.17 -35.38 9.28
CA THR A 62 -8.64 -35.82 7.98
C THR A 62 -7.14 -35.56 7.88
N ILE A 63 -6.39 -36.61 7.56
CA ILE A 63 -4.96 -36.53 7.21
C ILE A 63 -4.84 -36.86 5.72
N LEU A 64 -4.48 -35.84 4.96
CA LEU A 64 -4.28 -35.92 3.53
C LEU A 64 -2.82 -36.21 3.20
N GLU A 65 -2.63 -36.93 2.10
CA GLU A 65 -1.32 -37.19 1.51
C GLU A 65 -1.33 -36.97 0.01
N GLY A 66 -0.15 -36.78 -0.58
CA GLY A 66 -0.02 -36.56 -2.01
C GLY A 66 -0.25 -35.10 -2.43
N GLU A 67 -0.80 -34.91 -3.61
CA GLU A 67 -1.09 -33.59 -4.19
C GLU A 67 -2.54 -33.18 -3.92
N LEU A 68 -2.75 -31.95 -3.47
CA LEU A 68 -4.07 -31.33 -3.32
C LEU A 68 -4.28 -30.28 -4.43
N ASP A 69 -5.11 -30.59 -5.42
CA ASP A 69 -5.45 -29.69 -6.53
C ASP A 69 -6.75 -28.93 -6.26
N LEU A 70 -6.63 -27.62 -6.07
CA LEU A 70 -7.73 -26.71 -5.75
C LEU A 70 -8.09 -25.80 -6.93
N ASN A 71 -7.61 -26.08 -8.15
CA ASN A 71 -7.83 -25.21 -9.31
C ASN A 71 -9.30 -25.07 -9.74
N ASP A 72 -10.18 -25.97 -9.31
CA ASP A 72 -11.63 -25.85 -9.51
C ASP A 72 -12.29 -24.82 -8.56
N PHE A 73 -11.57 -24.35 -7.54
CA PHE A 73 -12.06 -23.42 -6.51
C PHE A 73 -11.75 -21.96 -6.87
N VAL A 74 -12.23 -21.51 -8.03
CA VAL A 74 -11.92 -20.18 -8.60
C VAL A 74 -12.31 -18.98 -7.71
N ASN A 75 -13.26 -19.17 -6.78
CA ASN A 75 -13.71 -18.14 -5.85
C ASN A 75 -13.14 -18.30 -4.43
N LEU A 76 -12.20 -19.22 -4.21
CA LEU A 76 -11.60 -19.46 -2.90
C LEU A 76 -10.89 -18.21 -2.41
N GLN A 77 -11.24 -17.76 -1.21
CA GLN A 77 -10.65 -16.61 -0.52
C GLN A 77 -9.77 -17.04 0.64
N TYR A 78 -10.19 -18.11 1.33
CA TYR A 78 -9.55 -18.60 2.54
C TYR A 78 -9.23 -20.08 2.43
N LEU A 79 -7.96 -20.43 2.55
CA LEU A 79 -7.49 -21.81 2.63
C LEU A 79 -6.72 -22.04 3.93
N TYR A 80 -7.23 -22.99 4.72
CA TYR A 80 -6.66 -23.40 5.99
C TYR A 80 -6.41 -24.91 5.97
N VAL A 81 -5.15 -25.33 6.10
CA VAL A 81 -4.80 -26.75 6.17
C VAL A 81 -3.91 -26.99 7.38
N TYR A 82 -4.44 -27.72 8.36
CA TYR A 82 -3.83 -27.88 9.67
C TYR A 82 -3.54 -29.35 10.02
N GLY A 83 -2.29 -29.62 10.39
CA GLY A 83 -1.90 -30.75 11.24
C GLY A 83 -1.73 -30.30 12.69
N VAL A 84 -1.99 -31.18 13.65
CA VAL A 84 -1.82 -30.87 15.09
C VAL A 84 -0.74 -31.77 15.65
N GLY A 85 0.20 -31.26 16.45
CA GLY A 85 1.21 -32.06 17.15
C GLY A 85 2.64 -31.95 16.57
N GLN A 86 3.64 -32.14 17.44
CA GLN A 86 5.07 -32.13 17.08
C GLN A 86 5.52 -33.47 16.45
N ASP A 87 4.75 -34.54 16.64
CA ASP A 87 5.06 -35.85 16.08
C ASP A 87 4.75 -35.91 14.57
N GLN A 88 5.64 -36.51 13.78
CA GLN A 88 5.49 -36.64 12.31
C GLN A 88 4.20 -37.36 11.90
N ASP A 89 3.72 -38.29 12.72
CA ASP A 89 2.47 -39.02 12.47
C ASP A 89 1.23 -38.15 12.62
N GLN A 90 1.39 -36.92 13.14
CA GLN A 90 0.32 -35.98 13.38
C GLN A 90 0.19 -34.85 12.34
N GLN A 91 1.14 -34.78 11.42
CA GLN A 91 1.23 -33.78 10.36
C GLN A 91 0.44 -34.18 9.10
N GLN A 92 -0.01 -33.18 8.34
CA GLN A 92 -0.51 -33.41 6.97
C GLN A 92 0.68 -33.87 6.10
N LYS A 93 0.51 -34.87 5.24
CA LYS A 93 1.61 -35.38 4.38
C LYS A 93 1.44 -34.96 2.93
N LEU A 94 0.97 -33.74 2.73
CA LEU A 94 0.85 -33.12 1.42
C LEU A 94 2.24 -32.80 0.88
N ILE A 95 2.51 -33.25 -0.35
CA ILE A 95 3.77 -32.97 -1.06
C ILE A 95 3.63 -31.80 -2.03
N ASN A 96 2.41 -31.47 -2.42
CA ASN A 96 2.12 -30.38 -3.36
C ASN A 96 0.71 -29.84 -3.17
N ILE A 97 0.52 -28.56 -3.45
CA ILE A 97 -0.78 -27.88 -3.42
C ILE A 97 -0.88 -26.99 -4.67
N LYS A 98 -1.87 -27.26 -5.54
CA LYS A 98 -2.11 -26.47 -6.75
C LYS A 98 -3.24 -25.48 -6.52
N ILE A 99 -2.93 -24.20 -6.63
CA ILE A 99 -3.86 -23.07 -6.42
C ILE A 99 -3.78 -22.05 -7.56
N ASP A 100 -3.26 -22.44 -8.72
CA ASP A 100 -2.99 -21.57 -9.87
C ASP A 100 -4.22 -20.79 -10.36
N LYS A 101 -5.42 -21.34 -10.19
CA LYS A 101 -6.70 -20.72 -10.57
C LYS A 101 -7.48 -20.09 -9.41
N CYS A 102 -6.95 -20.11 -8.19
CA CYS A 102 -7.57 -19.54 -7.00
C CYS A 102 -7.31 -18.01 -6.92
N ASN A 103 -7.72 -17.26 -7.94
CA ASN A 103 -7.36 -15.83 -8.10
C ASN A 103 -7.89 -14.90 -7.00
N LYS A 104 -8.85 -15.37 -6.19
CA LYS A 104 -9.42 -14.60 -5.08
C LYS A 104 -8.81 -14.93 -3.72
N LEU A 105 -7.79 -15.78 -3.67
CA LEU A 105 -7.19 -16.25 -2.43
C LEU A 105 -6.47 -15.10 -1.73
N THR A 106 -7.01 -14.65 -0.60
CA THR A 106 -6.45 -13.59 0.24
C THR A 106 -5.75 -14.13 1.48
N THR A 107 -6.07 -15.36 1.87
CA THR A 107 -5.52 -15.96 3.10
C THR A 107 -5.16 -17.42 2.86
N LEU A 108 -3.91 -17.73 3.18
CA LEU A 108 -3.32 -19.06 3.07
C LEU A 108 -2.59 -19.37 4.37
N GLN A 109 -3.03 -20.42 5.08
CA GLN A 109 -2.37 -20.84 6.31
C GLN A 109 -2.14 -22.34 6.35
N PHE A 110 -0.92 -22.67 6.80
CA PHE A 110 -0.40 -24.02 6.92
C PHE A 110 0.28 -24.15 8.28
N ASN A 111 -0.18 -25.07 9.13
CA ASN A 111 0.54 -25.40 10.38
C ASN A 111 0.94 -26.88 10.37
N ASN A 112 2.17 -27.14 10.83
CA ASN A 112 2.74 -28.48 11.02
C ASN A 112 2.63 -29.37 9.77
N LEU A 113 3.21 -28.90 8.67
CA LEU A 113 3.43 -29.68 7.47
C LEU A 113 4.94 -30.01 7.36
N PRO A 114 5.31 -31.22 6.92
CA PRO A 114 6.70 -31.63 6.73
C PRO A 114 7.24 -30.99 5.46
N PHE A 115 7.37 -29.66 5.40
CA PHE A 115 7.79 -29.01 4.17
C PHE A 115 9.31 -28.97 4.03
N SER A 116 9.81 -29.62 2.97
CA SER A 116 11.02 -29.22 2.27
C SER A 116 10.75 -28.49 0.95
N LYS A 117 9.48 -28.41 0.49
CA LYS A 117 9.11 -27.69 -0.76
C LYS A 117 7.60 -27.41 -0.82
N ILE A 118 7.17 -26.19 -0.50
CA ILE A 118 5.93 -25.65 -1.10
C ILE A 118 6.36 -24.99 -2.39
N THR A 119 6.02 -25.60 -3.52
CA THR A 119 6.09 -24.89 -4.79
C THR A 119 4.78 -24.14 -4.89
N ILE A 120 4.73 -22.89 -4.40
CA ILE A 120 3.66 -21.98 -4.79
C ILE A 120 3.87 -21.86 -6.30
N GLY A 121 3.00 -22.50 -7.08
CA GLY A 121 3.03 -22.40 -8.54
C GLY A 121 3.20 -20.93 -8.86
N GLU A 122 4.30 -20.59 -9.54
CA GLU A 122 4.63 -19.21 -9.91
C GLU A 122 3.33 -18.56 -10.36
N ASN A 123 2.88 -17.51 -9.67
CA ASN A 123 1.61 -16.87 -9.98
C ASN A 123 1.83 -16.15 -11.32
N LYS A 124 1.74 -16.91 -12.43
CA LYS A 124 2.12 -16.50 -13.79
C LYS A 124 1.34 -15.26 -14.19
N GLN A 125 0.13 -15.10 -13.65
CA GLN A 125 -0.69 -13.92 -13.83
C GLN A 125 -0.09 -12.70 -13.13
N LEU A 126 0.33 -12.82 -11.86
CA LEU A 126 1.02 -11.73 -11.14
C LEU A 126 2.31 -11.30 -11.84
N ILE A 127 3.10 -12.28 -12.32
CA ILE A 127 4.33 -12.02 -13.07
C ILE A 127 4.01 -11.34 -14.42
N ALA A 128 2.99 -11.81 -15.13
CA ALA A 128 2.53 -11.21 -16.38
C ALA A 128 2.01 -9.78 -16.18
N ASP A 129 1.23 -9.53 -15.13
CA ASP A 129 0.69 -8.21 -14.79
C ASP A 129 1.81 -7.25 -14.36
N HIS A 130 2.79 -7.71 -13.58
CA HIS A 130 3.99 -6.95 -13.23
C HIS A 130 4.79 -6.55 -14.48
N ASN A 131 5.04 -7.51 -15.39
CA ASN A 131 5.75 -7.26 -16.64
C ASN A 131 4.98 -6.31 -17.57
N ARG A 132 3.65 -6.44 -17.64
CA ARG A 132 2.78 -5.52 -18.40
C ARG A 132 2.86 -4.10 -17.84
N LEU A 133 2.76 -3.95 -16.53
CA LEU A 133 2.84 -2.64 -15.85
C LEU A 133 4.20 -2.00 -16.08
N LYS A 134 5.29 -2.76 -15.90
CA LYS A 134 6.66 -2.30 -16.17
C LYS A 134 6.81 -1.77 -17.60
N ASN A 135 6.33 -2.52 -18.59
CA ASN A 135 6.38 -2.10 -19.99
C ASN A 135 5.55 -0.84 -20.29
N GLN A 136 4.39 -0.67 -19.63
CA GLN A 136 3.57 0.54 -19.77
C GLN A 136 4.27 1.77 -19.18
N VAL A 137 4.88 1.63 -17.99
CA VAL A 137 5.65 2.69 -17.35
C VAL A 137 6.87 3.08 -18.19
N GLU A 138 7.58 2.10 -18.75
CA GLU A 138 8.73 2.35 -19.62
C GLU A 138 8.31 3.06 -20.91
N LYS A 139 7.20 2.64 -21.54
CA LYS A 139 6.62 3.34 -22.70
C LYS A 139 6.25 4.78 -22.38
N LEU A 140 5.56 5.02 -21.25
CA LEU A 140 5.17 6.36 -20.83
C LEU A 140 6.40 7.24 -20.55
N THR A 141 7.40 6.68 -19.86
CA THR A 141 8.67 7.36 -19.58
C THR A 141 9.40 7.73 -20.87
N ASN A 142 9.43 6.84 -21.85
CA ASN A 142 10.02 7.10 -23.16
C ASN A 142 9.19 8.11 -23.97
N MET A 143 7.86 8.06 -23.90
CA MET A 143 7.01 9.09 -24.51
C MET A 143 7.31 10.46 -23.92
N ILE A 144 7.32 10.60 -22.58
CA ILE A 144 7.65 11.86 -21.89
C ILE A 144 9.06 12.34 -22.28
N ARG A 145 10.04 11.45 -22.31
CA ARG A 145 11.42 11.77 -22.71
C ARG A 145 11.53 12.20 -24.19
N ASN A 146 10.65 11.71 -25.06
CA ASN A 146 10.68 11.95 -26.50
C ASN A 146 9.72 13.05 -26.97
N ILE A 147 8.96 13.70 -26.08
CA ILE A 147 8.24 14.92 -26.42
C ILE A 147 9.31 15.99 -26.64
N LYS A 148 9.58 16.32 -27.91
CA LYS A 148 10.31 17.54 -28.28
C LYS A 148 9.60 18.72 -27.60
N ASP A 149 10.37 19.52 -26.90
CA ASP A 149 9.93 20.71 -26.17
C ASP A 149 9.29 20.46 -24.78
N PHE A 150 9.34 19.24 -24.24
CA PHE A 150 9.02 19.00 -22.82
C PHE A 150 10.26 19.13 -21.94
N SER A 151 10.50 20.32 -21.41
CA SER A 151 11.53 20.56 -20.40
C SER A 151 10.92 20.54 -19.00
N LEU A 152 11.41 19.64 -18.15
CA LEU A 152 11.10 19.67 -16.72
C LEU A 152 11.53 21.00 -16.09
N GLY A 153 12.62 21.61 -16.60
CA GLY A 153 13.05 22.95 -16.23
C GLY A 153 12.00 24.00 -16.54
N ASP A 154 11.38 23.96 -17.73
CA ASP A 154 10.38 24.94 -18.14
C ASP A 154 9.10 24.84 -17.29
N ILE A 155 8.66 23.62 -16.96
CA ILE A 155 7.51 23.41 -16.05
C ILE A 155 7.81 23.96 -14.67
N LYS A 156 8.98 23.65 -14.10
CA LYS A 156 9.35 24.16 -12.78
C LYS A 156 9.51 25.68 -12.77
N ALA A 157 10.04 26.26 -13.85
CA ALA A 157 10.16 27.71 -13.99
C ALA A 157 8.78 28.38 -14.07
N ALA A 158 7.84 27.80 -14.83
CA ALA A 158 6.46 28.27 -14.89
C ALA A 158 5.77 28.17 -13.52
N THR A 159 5.93 27.05 -12.81
CA THR A 159 5.38 26.87 -11.45
C THR A 159 5.96 27.90 -10.48
N LYS A 160 7.28 28.14 -10.50
CA LYS A 160 7.93 29.17 -9.67
C LYS A 160 7.30 30.54 -9.92
N LYS A 161 7.17 30.93 -11.20
CA LYS A 161 6.59 32.21 -11.60
C LYS A 161 5.13 32.35 -11.11
N MET A 162 4.33 31.30 -11.24
CA MET A 162 2.95 31.31 -10.73
C MET A 162 2.88 31.48 -9.21
N GLN A 163 3.83 30.89 -8.47
CA GLN A 163 3.91 31.07 -7.02
C GLN A 163 4.35 32.50 -6.64
N GLU A 164 5.30 33.08 -7.36
CA GLU A 164 5.73 34.49 -7.20
C GLU A 164 4.55 35.45 -7.43
N GLU A 165 3.82 35.30 -8.55
CA GLU A 165 2.63 36.11 -8.87
C GLU A 165 1.52 35.98 -7.82
N ASN A 166 1.28 34.77 -7.29
CA ASN A 166 0.30 34.55 -6.24
C ASN A 166 0.72 35.21 -4.92
N LEU A 167 2.01 35.11 -4.55
CA LEU A 167 2.54 35.78 -3.36
C LEU A 167 2.40 37.30 -3.48
N GLU A 168 2.76 37.89 -4.62
CA GLU A 168 2.60 39.33 -4.90
C GLU A 168 1.15 39.78 -4.73
N TYR A 169 0.20 39.01 -5.28
CA TYR A 169 -1.23 39.29 -5.15
C TYR A 169 -1.70 39.26 -3.69
N GLN A 170 -1.28 38.26 -2.91
CA GLN A 170 -1.65 38.16 -1.50
C GLN A 170 -1.04 39.28 -0.65
N VAL A 171 0.23 39.61 -0.89
CA VAL A 171 0.88 40.74 -0.22
C VAL A 171 0.15 42.04 -0.54
N ALA A 172 -0.27 42.26 -1.79
CA ALA A 172 -1.05 43.44 -2.16
C ALA A 172 -2.41 43.52 -1.43
N ILE A 173 -3.12 42.38 -1.31
CA ILE A 173 -4.38 42.31 -0.54
C ILE A 173 -4.14 42.68 0.93
N ILE A 174 -3.11 42.12 1.56
CA ILE A 174 -2.82 42.38 2.97
C ILE A 174 -2.40 43.84 3.16
N LYS A 175 -1.50 44.36 2.32
CA LYS A 175 -1.09 45.77 2.36
C LYS A 175 -2.26 46.74 2.26
N SER A 176 -3.26 46.43 1.43
CA SER A 176 -4.44 47.29 1.27
C SER A 176 -5.27 47.48 2.56
N LYS A 177 -5.08 46.61 3.56
CA LYS A 177 -5.74 46.66 4.86
C LYS A 177 -4.88 47.30 5.96
N LEU A 178 -3.59 47.56 5.68
CA LEU A 178 -2.60 48.01 6.65
C LEU A 178 -2.31 49.51 6.53
N THR A 179 -1.89 50.11 7.64
CA THR A 179 -1.27 51.43 7.66
C THR A 179 0.07 51.42 6.93
N GLU A 180 0.54 52.57 6.43
CA GLU A 180 1.82 52.69 5.71
C GLU A 180 3.00 52.12 6.52
N ASP A 181 3.04 52.40 7.83
CA ASP A 181 4.07 51.85 8.74
C ASP A 181 4.03 50.32 8.80
N CYS A 182 2.84 49.73 8.82
CA CYS A 182 2.66 48.28 8.85
C CYS A 182 2.96 47.64 7.49
N GLN A 183 2.71 48.34 6.39
CA GLN A 183 3.12 47.90 5.06
C GLN A 183 4.65 47.81 4.95
N LEU A 184 5.37 48.81 5.47
CA LEU A 184 6.83 48.81 5.51
C LEU A 184 7.38 47.69 6.40
N LEU A 185 6.75 47.46 7.56
CA LEU A 185 7.10 46.34 8.44
C LEU A 185 6.88 44.99 7.77
N LEU A 186 5.80 44.84 6.99
CA LEU A 186 5.52 43.63 6.22
C LEU A 186 6.58 43.40 5.13
N GLU A 187 6.96 44.43 4.37
CA GLU A 187 8.06 44.31 3.39
C GLU A 187 9.36 43.86 4.06
N THR A 188 9.71 44.51 5.18
CA THR A 188 10.94 44.19 5.93
C THR A 188 10.90 42.77 6.50
N LEU A 189 9.72 42.27 6.89
CA LEU A 189 9.52 40.89 7.34
C LEU A 189 9.84 39.89 6.21
N LEU A 190 9.30 40.13 5.00
CA LEU A 190 9.50 39.24 3.85
C LEU A 190 10.97 39.26 3.39
N GLU A 191 11.62 40.43 3.39
CA GLU A 191 13.05 40.54 3.11
C GLU A 191 13.90 39.81 4.14
N ALA A 192 13.57 39.93 5.43
CA ALA A 192 14.26 39.20 6.50
C ALA A 192 14.12 37.67 6.32
N GLN A 193 12.96 37.20 5.88
CA GLN A 193 12.76 35.77 5.57
C GLN A 193 13.64 35.32 4.41
N GLN A 194 13.71 36.12 3.34
CA GLN A 194 14.56 35.82 2.18
C GLN A 194 16.03 35.73 2.57
N GLU A 195 16.51 36.67 3.40
CA GLU A 195 17.88 36.68 3.91
C GLU A 195 18.19 35.45 4.80
N VAL A 196 17.21 35.01 5.61
CA VAL A 196 17.35 33.76 6.39
C VAL A 196 17.52 32.57 5.46
N LEU A 197 16.76 32.48 4.37
CA LEU A 197 16.83 31.35 3.44
C LEU A 197 18.13 31.34 2.62
N GLN A 198 18.68 32.50 2.30
CA GLN A 198 19.91 32.61 1.50
C GLN A 198 21.18 32.45 2.32
N ASN A 199 21.26 33.08 3.49
CA ASN A 199 22.52 33.25 4.23
C ASN A 199 22.50 32.64 5.64
N ASP A 200 21.37 32.07 6.06
CA ASP A 200 21.14 31.53 7.41
C ASP A 200 21.56 32.48 8.55
N SER A 201 21.33 33.76 8.36
CA SER A 201 21.82 34.81 9.26
C SER A 201 21.08 34.80 10.60
N THR A 202 21.83 34.65 11.69
CA THR A 202 21.28 34.78 13.05
C THR A 202 20.67 36.17 13.28
N PHE A 203 21.24 37.20 12.66
CA PHE A 203 20.69 38.54 12.72
C PHE A 203 19.34 38.62 11.99
N ALA A 204 19.24 38.06 10.78
CA ALA A 204 18.00 38.05 10.01
C ALA A 204 16.89 37.28 10.74
N ARG A 205 17.20 36.14 11.37
CA ARG A 205 16.23 35.40 12.21
C ARG A 205 15.70 36.25 13.37
N LYS A 206 16.58 37.01 14.04
CA LYS A 206 16.17 37.93 15.13
C LYS A 206 15.29 39.07 14.62
N GLN A 207 15.60 39.62 13.44
CA GLN A 207 14.76 40.65 12.83
C GLN A 207 13.41 40.10 12.41
N LEU A 208 13.37 38.94 11.77
CA LEU A 208 12.15 38.24 11.38
C LEU A 208 11.20 38.07 12.58
N GLU A 209 11.68 37.50 13.69
CA GLU A 209 10.86 37.33 14.90
C GLU A 209 10.39 38.66 15.50
N LYS A 210 11.25 39.68 15.47
CA LYS A 210 10.87 41.02 15.93
C LYS A 210 9.76 41.63 15.08
N PHE A 211 9.80 41.45 13.76
CA PHE A 211 8.76 41.97 12.86
C PHE A 211 7.47 41.17 12.95
N LYS A 212 7.53 39.83 13.11
CA LYS A 212 6.36 39.00 13.38
C LYS A 212 5.59 39.50 14.59
N ASN A 213 6.29 39.71 15.71
CA ASN A 213 5.68 40.17 16.96
C ASN A 213 5.11 41.59 16.89
N ARG A 214 5.55 42.42 15.92
CA ARG A 214 5.02 43.78 15.73
C ARG A 214 3.81 43.78 14.80
N LEU A 215 3.80 42.87 13.82
CA LEU A 215 2.71 42.73 12.86
C LEU A 215 1.55 41.91 13.41
N SER A 216 1.75 41.13 14.47
CA SER A 216 0.71 40.28 15.07
C SER A 216 -0.52 41.05 15.60
N ASP A 217 -0.38 42.35 15.81
CA ASP A 217 -1.49 43.21 16.25
C ASP A 217 -2.41 43.63 15.08
N GLU A 218 -1.91 43.51 13.84
CA GLU A 218 -2.55 44.03 12.61
C GLU A 218 -2.82 42.94 11.56
N ILE A 219 -2.06 41.84 11.61
CA ILE A 219 -2.15 40.68 10.72
C ILE A 219 -2.23 39.43 11.57
N THR A 220 -3.07 38.47 11.18
CA THR A 220 -3.17 37.20 11.90
C THR A 220 -1.88 36.38 11.80
N ALA A 221 -1.62 35.57 12.83
CA ALA A 221 -0.46 34.68 12.82
C ALA A 221 -0.50 33.69 11.65
N GLU A 222 -1.71 33.25 11.27
CA GLU A 222 -1.96 32.37 10.13
C GLU A 222 -1.58 33.04 8.80
N GLU A 223 -1.99 34.30 8.57
CA GLU A 223 -1.61 35.05 7.36
C GLU A 223 -0.09 35.24 7.28
N ILE A 224 0.56 35.57 8.41
CA ILE A 224 2.03 35.68 8.48
C ILE A 224 2.68 34.33 8.12
N GLN A 225 2.19 33.23 8.69
CA GLN A 225 2.74 31.91 8.43
C GLN A 225 2.53 31.47 6.97
N GLU A 226 1.38 31.78 6.37
CA GLU A 226 1.09 31.48 4.96
C GLU A 226 2.07 32.21 4.02
N LEU A 227 2.29 33.51 4.22
CA LEU A 227 3.23 34.29 3.41
C LEU A 227 4.66 33.75 3.51
N LEU A 228 5.12 33.49 4.74
CA LEU A 228 6.47 32.97 4.97
C LEU A 228 6.64 31.56 4.39
N GLY A 229 5.62 30.71 4.51
CA GLY A 229 5.60 29.38 3.91
C GLY A 229 5.76 29.41 2.39
N LYS A 230 5.08 30.34 1.71
CA LYS A 230 5.19 30.50 0.25
C LYS A 230 6.58 30.94 -0.19
N ILE A 231 7.24 31.81 0.58
CA ILE A 231 8.64 32.19 0.30
C ILE A 231 9.55 30.95 0.38
N VAL A 232 9.34 30.07 1.36
CA VAL A 232 10.09 28.81 1.46
C VAL A 232 9.87 27.93 0.23
N GLU A 233 8.62 27.72 -0.18
CA GLU A 233 8.30 26.91 -1.38
C GLU A 233 8.95 27.46 -2.66
N ILE A 234 8.88 28.78 -2.86
CA ILE A 234 9.51 29.46 -4.01
C ILE A 234 11.04 29.24 -4.00
N ASN A 235 11.67 29.37 -2.83
CA ASN A 235 13.11 29.15 -2.67
C ASN A 235 13.51 27.69 -2.93
N GLU A 236 12.70 26.72 -2.49
CA GLU A 236 12.92 25.30 -2.80
C GLU A 236 12.84 25.04 -4.31
N LEU A 237 11.87 25.63 -5.01
CA LEU A 237 11.77 25.53 -6.47
C LEU A 237 12.99 26.14 -7.16
N GLU A 238 13.51 27.26 -6.67
CA GLU A 238 14.73 27.89 -7.19
C GLU A 238 15.96 26.99 -7.06
N VAL A 239 16.17 26.40 -5.88
CA VAL A 239 17.25 25.43 -5.65
C VAL A 239 17.13 24.23 -6.59
N GLN A 240 15.92 23.69 -6.75
CA GLN A 240 15.66 22.58 -7.66
C GLN A 240 15.94 22.94 -9.12
N LEU A 241 15.57 24.14 -9.57
CA LEU A 241 15.84 24.63 -10.91
C LEU A 241 17.35 24.78 -11.16
N ASN A 242 18.09 25.34 -10.21
CA ASN A 242 19.53 25.47 -10.32
C ASN A 242 20.20 24.09 -10.44
N ASN A 243 19.77 23.12 -9.65
CA ASN A 243 20.27 21.74 -9.74
C ASN A 243 19.99 21.08 -11.10
N LEU A 244 18.81 21.32 -11.69
CA LEU A 244 18.48 20.79 -13.02
C LEU A 244 19.36 21.40 -14.12
N LYS A 245 19.59 22.72 -14.08
CA LYS A 245 20.51 23.40 -15.02
C LYS A 245 21.93 22.84 -14.96
N PHE A 246 22.41 22.44 -13.78
CA PHE A 246 23.72 21.77 -13.65
C PHE A 246 23.74 20.35 -14.23
N GLN A 247 22.60 19.66 -14.27
CA GLN A 247 22.50 18.31 -14.82
C GLN A 247 22.32 18.30 -16.34
N GLU A 248 21.62 19.28 -16.91
CA GLU A 248 21.45 19.41 -18.37
C GLU A 248 22.73 19.86 -19.10
N ASN A 249 23.68 20.48 -18.38
CA ASN A 249 24.98 20.94 -18.92
C ASN A 249 26.12 19.90 -18.76
N LYS A 250 25.82 18.66 -18.38
CA LYS A 250 26.77 17.53 -18.32
C LYS A 250 26.49 16.51 -19.41
#